data_AF-K9UF84-F1
#
_entry.id   AF-K9UF84-F1
#
_cell.length_a   1.000
_cell.length_b   1.000
_cell.length_c   1.000
_cell.angle_alpha   90.00
_cell.angle_beta   90.00
_cell.angle_gamma   90.00
#
_symmetry.space_group_name_H-M   'P 1'
#
loop_
_entity.id
_entity.type
_entity.pdbx_description
1 polymer ?
#
loop_
_entity_poly.entity_id
_entity_poly.type
_entity_poly.pdbx_seq_one_letter_code
_entity_poly.pdbx_strand_id
1 'polypeptide(L)'
;MPSLINLESQRDRLVEEIMELTESTSNEGIPDATDPEELVAKFEELEAAITDKVDAIAAVVAAQKGDIAYLKSRRDEFTRIIDRKVKALEKFENYLKAIVTNRPDAQLKGLDATIKVVKNGGVQPIWLNPDIEERNFPPDLVTIATTYKVDRQAVVKKLAESGQDSLIVDGKPIATVQPRGTHLRIG
;
A
#
# COMPACT_ATOMS: atom_id res chain seq x y z
N MET A 1 -17.72 1.80 -27.61
CA MET A 1 -18.37 2.36 -26.41
C MET A 1 -17.73 3.71 -26.08
N PRO A 2 -18.53 4.78 -25.90
CA PRO A 2 -18.03 6.08 -25.48
C PRO A 2 -17.40 6.01 -24.08
N SER A 3 -16.41 6.87 -23.80
CA SER A 3 -15.79 7.02 -22.48
C SER A 3 -16.69 7.85 -21.56
N LEU A 4 -16.55 7.70 -20.24
CA LEU A 4 -17.30 8.52 -19.28
C LEU A 4 -17.03 10.02 -19.51
N ILE A 5 -15.78 10.39 -19.81
CA ILE A 5 -15.39 11.77 -20.16
C ILE A 5 -16.15 12.28 -21.39
N ASN A 6 -16.33 11.44 -22.41
CA ASN A 6 -17.06 11.85 -23.61
C ASN A 6 -18.56 12.00 -23.35
N LEU A 7 -19.15 11.13 -22.52
CA LEU A 7 -20.56 11.21 -22.14
C LEU A 7 -20.85 12.47 -21.30
N GLU A 8 -20.01 12.77 -20.32
CA GLU A 8 -20.09 14.00 -19.52
C GLU A 8 -19.98 15.25 -20.40
N SER A 9 -19.01 15.28 -21.33
CA SER A 9 -18.87 16.39 -22.27
C SER A 9 -20.06 16.53 -23.24
N GLN A 10 -20.77 15.43 -23.55
CA GLN A 10 -21.97 15.47 -24.37
C GLN A 10 -23.18 15.97 -23.57
N ARG A 11 -23.30 15.56 -22.30
CA ARG A 11 -24.30 16.10 -21.37
C ARG A 11 -24.13 17.62 -21.20
N ASP A 12 -22.90 18.08 -20.96
CA ASP A 12 -22.64 19.51 -20.74
C ASP A 12 -23.01 20.37 -21.98
N ARG A 13 -22.71 19.89 -23.19
CA ARG A 13 -23.12 20.55 -24.44
C ARG A 13 -24.63 20.56 -24.63
N LEU A 14 -25.31 19.46 -24.31
CA LEU A 14 -26.76 19.39 -24.43
C LEU A 14 -27.45 20.33 -23.42
N VAL A 15 -26.87 20.52 -22.23
CA VAL A 15 -27.34 21.51 -21.25
C VAL A 15 -27.17 22.94 -21.79
N GLU A 16 -26.04 23.26 -22.41
CA GLU A 16 -25.83 24.55 -23.07
C GLU A 16 -26.86 24.79 -24.19
N GLU A 17 -27.12 23.79 -25.04
CA GLU A 17 -28.13 23.87 -26.11
C GLU A 17 -29.56 24.08 -25.55
N ILE A 18 -29.92 23.39 -24.47
CA ILE A 18 -31.21 23.58 -23.78
C ILE A 18 -31.31 25.00 -23.20
N MET A 19 -30.24 25.51 -22.59
CA MET A 19 -30.20 26.88 -22.06
C MET A 19 -30.36 27.92 -23.17
N GLU A 20 -29.61 27.80 -24.27
CA GLU A 20 -29.70 28.69 -25.44
C GLU A 20 -31.12 28.70 -26.04
N LEU A 21 -31.82 27.56 -26.08
CA LEU A 21 -33.20 27.46 -26.54
C LEU A 21 -34.21 28.10 -25.58
N THR A 22 -34.00 27.96 -24.26
CA THR A 22 -34.84 28.65 -23.27
C THR A 22 -34.65 30.16 -23.25
N GLU A 23 -33.45 30.66 -23.56
CA GLU A 23 -33.16 32.09 -23.68
C GLU A 23 -33.67 32.67 -25.01
N SER A 24 -33.58 31.93 -26.12
CA SER A 24 -34.02 32.39 -27.45
C SER A 24 -35.55 32.34 -27.64
N THR A 25 -36.27 31.41 -27.01
CA THR A 25 -37.74 31.41 -26.99
C THR A 25 -38.36 32.64 -26.29
N SER A 26 -37.56 33.46 -25.60
CA SER A 26 -38.01 34.74 -25.03
C SER A 26 -38.02 35.90 -26.05
N ASN A 27 -37.41 35.75 -27.23
CA ASN A 27 -37.39 36.75 -28.30
C ASN A 27 -37.55 36.11 -29.68
N GLU A 28 -38.76 36.27 -30.25
CA GLU A 28 -39.13 36.04 -31.66
C GLU A 28 -39.12 34.59 -32.18
N GLY A 29 -40.25 34.17 -32.76
CA GLY A 29 -40.45 32.83 -33.29
C GLY A 29 -39.53 32.50 -34.47
N ILE A 30 -38.85 31.36 -34.38
CA ILE A 30 -38.03 30.78 -35.44
C ILE A 30 -38.60 29.38 -35.81
N PRO A 31 -38.78 29.03 -37.11
CA PRO A 31 -39.47 27.81 -37.54
C PRO A 31 -38.57 26.56 -37.66
N ASP A 32 -37.49 26.47 -36.88
CA ASP A 32 -36.58 25.30 -36.89
C ASP A 32 -36.06 24.99 -35.48
N ALA A 33 -36.90 25.21 -34.46
CA ALA A 33 -36.58 24.84 -33.10
C ALA A 33 -36.68 23.31 -32.96
N THR A 34 -35.55 22.64 -32.72
CA THR A 34 -35.51 21.26 -32.23
C THR A 34 -36.55 21.10 -31.11
N ASP A 35 -37.41 20.09 -31.20
CA ASP A 35 -38.50 19.89 -30.25
C ASP A 35 -37.93 19.79 -28.83
N PRO A 36 -38.35 20.66 -27.88
CA PRO A 36 -37.91 20.59 -26.49
C PRO A 36 -38.09 19.19 -25.88
N GLU A 37 -39.11 18.43 -26.30
CA GLU A 37 -39.32 17.04 -25.85
C GLU A 37 -38.20 16.10 -26.32
N GLU A 38 -37.65 16.31 -27.53
CA GLU A 38 -36.57 15.50 -28.09
C GLU A 38 -35.23 15.76 -27.37
N LEU A 39 -34.99 17.00 -26.95
CA LEU A 39 -33.79 17.36 -26.18
C LEU A 39 -33.82 16.81 -24.77
N VAL A 40 -34.98 16.83 -24.11
CA VAL A 40 -35.17 16.21 -22.79
C VAL A 40 -34.96 14.70 -22.88
N ALA A 41 -35.52 14.04 -23.91
CA ALA A 41 -35.31 12.61 -24.12
C ALA A 41 -33.83 12.24 -24.33
N LYS A 42 -33.08 13.05 -25.10
CA LYS A 42 -31.63 12.87 -25.29
C LYS A 42 -30.85 13.08 -24.01
N PHE A 43 -31.28 14.00 -23.15
CA PHE A 43 -30.65 14.26 -21.86
C PHE A 43 -30.86 13.08 -20.90
N GLU A 44 -32.08 12.55 -20.81
CA GLU A 44 -32.39 11.36 -20.01
C GLU A 44 -31.62 10.12 -20.50
N GLU A 45 -31.47 9.94 -21.82
CA GLU A 45 -30.66 8.87 -22.40
C GLU A 45 -29.17 9.01 -22.04
N LEU A 46 -28.63 10.22 -22.07
CA LEU A 46 -27.24 10.48 -21.67
C LEU A 46 -26.99 10.25 -20.18
N GLU A 47 -27.91 10.70 -19.31
CA GLU A 47 -27.85 10.43 -17.86
C GLU A 47 -27.90 8.94 -17.53
N ALA A 48 -28.77 8.18 -18.22
CA ALA A 48 -28.81 6.73 -18.10
C ALA A 48 -27.49 6.08 -18.55
N ALA A 49 -26.94 6.51 -19.69
CA ALA A 49 -25.67 6.00 -20.20
C ALA A 49 -24.47 6.32 -19.29
N ILE A 50 -24.46 7.49 -18.63
CA ILE A 50 -23.47 7.88 -17.62
C ILE A 50 -23.59 6.96 -16.40
N THR A 51 -24.81 6.77 -15.89
CA THR A 51 -25.10 5.93 -14.71
C THR A 51 -24.63 4.49 -14.94
N ASP A 52 -25.01 3.88 -16.06
CA ASP A 52 -24.59 2.52 -16.43
C ASP A 52 -23.07 2.41 -16.51
N LYS A 53 -22.38 3.45 -16.99
CA LYS A 53 -20.93 3.47 -17.11
C LYS A 53 -20.26 3.57 -15.74
N VAL A 54 -20.80 4.37 -14.83
CA VAL A 54 -20.32 4.49 -13.44
C VAL A 54 -20.47 3.15 -12.72
N ASP A 55 -21.62 2.48 -12.85
CA ASP A 55 -21.86 1.16 -12.26
C ASP A 55 -20.89 0.10 -12.82
N ALA A 56 -20.65 0.11 -14.13
CA ALA A 56 -19.69 -0.77 -14.76
C ALA A 56 -18.26 -0.54 -14.22
N ILE A 57 -17.85 0.71 -14.03
CA ILE A 57 -16.54 1.05 -13.44
C ILE A 57 -16.47 0.58 -11.98
N ALA A 58 -17.51 0.82 -11.18
CA ALA A 58 -17.57 0.38 -9.80
C ALA A 58 -17.48 -1.15 -9.68
N ALA A 59 -18.19 -1.88 -10.54
CA ALA A 59 -18.13 -3.34 -10.63
C ALA A 59 -16.72 -3.86 -10.96
N VAL A 60 -16.04 -3.24 -11.94
CA VAL A 60 -14.65 -3.59 -12.29
C VAL A 60 -13.70 -3.35 -11.11
N VAL A 61 -13.81 -2.21 -10.42
CA VAL A 61 -12.96 -1.93 -9.25
C VAL A 61 -13.23 -2.90 -8.11
N ALA A 62 -14.50 -3.25 -7.87
CA ALA A 62 -14.88 -4.23 -6.86
C ALA A 62 -14.31 -5.62 -7.18
N ALA A 63 -14.42 -6.06 -8.44
CA ALA A 63 -13.85 -7.33 -8.91
C ALA A 63 -12.32 -7.37 -8.69
N GLN A 64 -11.61 -6.33 -9.11
CA GLN A 64 -10.15 -6.25 -8.93
C GLN A 64 -9.74 -6.23 -7.44
N LYS A 65 -10.49 -5.54 -6.58
CA LYS A 65 -10.27 -5.58 -5.13
C LYS A 65 -10.47 -7.00 -4.57
N GLY A 66 -11.49 -7.71 -5.06
CA GLY A 66 -11.75 -9.12 -4.74
C GLY A 66 -10.59 -10.03 -5.14
N ASP A 67 -10.11 -9.90 -6.36
CA ASP A 67 -8.97 -10.68 -6.88
C ASP A 67 -7.70 -10.44 -6.05
N ILE A 68 -7.40 -9.17 -5.72
CA ILE A 68 -6.26 -8.83 -4.86
C ILE A 68 -6.41 -9.47 -3.47
N ALA A 69 -7.61 -9.44 -2.88
CA ALA A 69 -7.86 -10.04 -1.57
C ALA A 69 -7.66 -11.57 -1.61
N TYR A 70 -8.15 -12.22 -2.67
CA TYR A 70 -7.93 -13.65 -2.91
C TYR A 70 -6.43 -13.98 -3.03
N LEU A 71 -5.68 -13.23 -3.84
CA LEU A 71 -4.24 -13.43 -4.02
C LEU A 71 -3.47 -13.22 -2.71
N LYS A 72 -3.84 -12.24 -1.89
CA LYS A 72 -3.26 -12.05 -0.54
C LYS A 72 -3.53 -13.25 0.36
N SER A 73 -4.77 -13.75 0.38
CA SER A 73 -5.13 -14.95 1.16
C SER A 73 -4.30 -16.16 0.75
N ARG A 74 -4.15 -16.38 -0.56
CA ARG A 74 -3.36 -17.50 -1.10
C ARG A 74 -1.87 -17.38 -0.78
N ARG A 75 -1.30 -16.17 -0.83
CA ARG A 75 0.07 -15.91 -0.36
C ARG A 75 0.23 -16.33 1.10
N ASP A 76 -0.70 -15.91 1.95
CA ASP A 76 -0.63 -16.20 3.39
C ASP A 76 -0.74 -17.70 3.68
N GLU A 77 -1.55 -18.42 2.90
CA GLU A 77 -1.62 -19.89 2.95
C GLU A 77 -0.27 -20.53 2.59
N PHE A 78 0.35 -20.10 1.48
CA PHE A 78 1.67 -20.60 1.09
C PHE A 78 2.72 -20.33 2.15
N THR A 79 2.73 -19.14 2.75
CA THR A 79 3.63 -18.81 3.86
C THR A 79 3.44 -19.79 5.03
N ARG A 80 2.20 -20.09 5.42
CA ARG A 80 1.93 -21.09 6.48
C ARG A 80 2.38 -22.50 6.11
N ILE A 81 2.29 -22.89 4.84
CA ILE A 81 2.78 -24.19 4.36
C ILE A 81 4.31 -24.23 4.44
N ILE A 82 4.98 -23.18 3.99
CA ILE A 82 6.43 -23.02 4.07
C ILE A 82 6.89 -23.12 5.53
N ASP A 83 6.28 -22.36 6.44
CA ASP A 83 6.63 -22.36 7.85
C ASP A 83 6.50 -23.75 8.48
N ARG A 84 5.45 -24.50 8.12
CA ARG A 84 5.27 -25.89 8.57
C ARG A 84 6.38 -26.81 8.05
N LYS A 85 6.78 -26.65 6.79
CA LYS A 85 7.86 -27.44 6.16
C LYS A 85 9.23 -27.10 6.75
N VAL A 86 9.52 -25.81 6.97
CA VAL A 86 10.73 -25.35 7.65
C VAL A 86 10.83 -25.96 9.05
N LYS A 87 9.77 -25.84 9.87
CA LYS A 87 9.76 -26.44 11.22
C LYS A 87 9.90 -27.96 11.20
N ALA A 88 9.31 -28.64 10.21
CA ALA A 88 9.45 -30.09 10.08
C ALA A 88 10.89 -30.49 9.71
N LEU A 89 11.52 -29.73 8.80
CA LEU A 89 12.92 -29.91 8.43
C LEU A 89 13.84 -29.66 9.62
N GLU A 90 13.67 -28.54 10.34
CA GLU A 90 14.46 -28.22 11.54
C GLU A 90 14.35 -29.32 12.60
N LYS A 91 13.14 -29.87 12.83
CA LYS A 91 12.95 -31.01 13.75
C LYS A 91 13.74 -32.23 13.29
N PHE A 92 13.73 -32.54 12.00
CA PHE A 92 14.45 -33.67 11.45
C PHE A 92 15.97 -33.46 11.51
N GLU A 93 16.46 -32.27 11.19
CA GLU A 93 17.87 -31.90 11.31
C GLU A 93 18.35 -31.96 12.76
N ASN A 94 17.54 -31.49 13.73
CA ASN A 94 17.85 -31.60 15.15
C ASN A 94 17.90 -33.07 15.61
N TYR A 95 16.97 -33.90 15.14
CA TYR A 95 17.00 -35.34 15.38
C TYR A 95 18.28 -35.98 14.82
N LEU A 96 18.64 -35.67 13.57
CA LEU A 96 19.87 -36.16 12.95
C LEU A 96 21.11 -35.68 13.70
N LYS A 97 21.15 -34.41 14.12
CA LYS A 97 22.23 -33.85 14.93
C LYS A 97 22.41 -34.61 16.23
N ALA A 98 21.32 -34.97 16.92
CA ALA A 98 21.37 -35.77 18.13
C ALA A 98 21.97 -37.16 17.89
N ILE A 99 21.58 -37.84 16.80
CA ILE A 99 22.16 -39.15 16.42
C ILE A 99 23.65 -39.02 16.15
N VAL A 100 24.05 -38.06 15.31
CA VAL A 100 25.43 -37.89 14.85
C VAL A 100 26.34 -37.52 16.02
N THR A 101 25.88 -36.67 16.95
CA THR A 101 26.66 -36.22 18.11
C THR A 101 27.00 -37.37 19.07
N ASN A 102 26.14 -38.38 19.15
CA ASN A 102 26.34 -39.56 20.01
C ASN A 102 27.20 -40.65 19.37
N ARG A 103 27.72 -40.44 18.14
CA ARG A 103 28.58 -41.40 17.45
C ARG A 103 30.07 -41.13 17.70
N PRO A 104 30.92 -42.17 17.72
CA PRO A 104 32.37 -42.03 17.94
C PRO A 104 33.05 -41.10 16.93
N ASP A 105 32.64 -41.18 15.65
CA ASP A 105 33.26 -40.43 14.55
C ASP A 105 32.49 -39.14 14.18
N ALA A 106 31.43 -38.80 14.93
CA ALA A 106 30.56 -37.66 14.69
C ALA A 106 30.10 -37.49 13.22
N GLN A 107 29.91 -38.60 12.49
CA GLN A 107 29.44 -38.60 11.10
C GLN A 107 28.58 -39.83 10.74
N LEU A 108 27.74 -39.67 9.71
CA LEU A 108 27.00 -40.71 9.00
C LEU A 108 27.44 -40.67 7.53
N LYS A 109 27.97 -41.78 7.00
CA LYS A 109 28.34 -41.90 5.58
C LYS A 109 27.35 -42.83 4.88
N GLY A 110 26.71 -42.32 3.82
CA GLY A 110 25.98 -43.12 2.83
C GLY A 110 26.81 -43.32 1.56
N LEU A 111 26.20 -43.88 0.52
CA LEU A 111 26.84 -44.02 -0.80
C LEU A 111 27.13 -42.65 -1.44
N ASP A 112 26.14 -41.75 -1.45
CA ASP A 112 26.23 -40.49 -2.19
C ASP A 112 26.38 -39.24 -1.30
N ALA A 113 26.25 -39.39 0.03
CA ALA A 113 26.25 -38.25 0.94
C ALA A 113 26.89 -38.58 2.29
N THR A 114 27.48 -37.57 2.94
CA THR A 114 27.98 -37.63 4.31
C THR A 114 27.31 -36.55 5.16
N ILE A 115 26.71 -36.96 6.28
CA ILE A 115 26.12 -36.04 7.27
C ILE A 115 27.09 -35.97 8.45
N LYS A 116 27.56 -34.77 8.78
CA LYS A 116 28.44 -34.52 9.93
C LYS A 116 28.03 -33.24 10.63
N VAL A 117 28.27 -33.17 11.94
CA VAL A 117 28.08 -31.93 12.69
C VAL A 117 29.32 -31.06 12.49
N VAL A 118 29.12 -29.85 11.96
CA VAL A 118 30.17 -28.84 11.80
C VAL A 118 29.90 -27.66 12.72
N LYS A 119 30.96 -27.00 13.19
CA LYS A 119 30.82 -25.72 13.88
C LYS A 119 30.51 -24.63 12.86
N ASN A 120 29.55 -23.76 13.15
CA ASN A 120 29.22 -22.63 12.29
C ASN A 120 30.43 -21.69 12.17
N GLY A 121 30.75 -21.23 10.96
CA GLY A 121 31.90 -20.36 10.67
C GLY A 121 31.69 -18.86 10.95
N GLY A 122 30.80 -18.52 11.89
CA GLY A 122 30.50 -17.12 12.26
C GLY A 122 31.27 -16.66 13.50
N VAL A 123 30.97 -15.44 13.97
CA VAL A 123 31.47 -14.95 15.26
C VAL A 123 31.04 -15.93 16.35
N GLN A 124 32.01 -16.38 17.14
CA GLN A 124 31.74 -17.32 18.23
C GLN A 124 30.75 -16.68 19.21
N PRO A 125 29.66 -17.37 19.57
CA PRO A 125 28.75 -16.85 20.57
C PRO A 125 29.51 -16.69 21.89
N ILE A 126 29.53 -15.47 22.40
CA ILE A 126 30.08 -15.14 23.71
C ILE A 126 28.93 -15.00 24.70
N TRP A 127 29.11 -15.55 25.89
CA TRP A 127 28.22 -15.26 27.00
C TRP A 127 28.65 -13.92 27.61
N LEU A 128 27.70 -13.02 27.77
CA LEU A 128 27.87 -11.77 28.49
C LEU A 128 27.07 -11.87 29.79
N ASN A 129 27.61 -11.30 30.88
CA ASN A 129 26.92 -11.30 32.16
C ASN A 129 25.67 -10.39 32.08
N PRO A 130 24.45 -10.94 32.22
CA PRO A 130 23.21 -10.16 32.10
C PRO A 130 22.98 -9.21 33.27
N ASP A 131 23.67 -9.39 34.40
CA ASP A 131 23.54 -8.53 35.58
C ASP A 131 24.35 -7.23 35.45
N ILE A 132 25.16 -7.09 34.40
CA ILE A 132 25.98 -5.92 34.14
C ILE A 132 25.40 -5.19 32.92
N GLU A 133 24.88 -3.99 33.13
CA GLU A 133 24.47 -3.11 32.03
C GLU A 133 25.66 -2.74 31.15
N GLU A 134 25.44 -2.61 29.83
CA GLU A 134 26.49 -2.40 28.82
C GLU A 134 27.30 -1.12 29.08
N ARG A 135 26.70 -0.10 29.69
CA ARG A 135 27.39 1.14 30.08
C ARG A 135 28.48 0.96 31.14
N ASN A 136 28.46 -0.15 31.87
CA ASN A 136 29.40 -0.48 32.93
C ASN A 136 30.54 -1.39 32.43
N PHE A 137 30.51 -1.82 31.17
CA PHE A 137 31.61 -2.55 30.57
C PHE A 137 32.81 -1.60 30.32
N PRO A 138 34.05 -2.15 30.27
CA PRO A 138 35.22 -1.39 29.86
C PRO A 138 34.98 -0.63 28.53
N PRO A 139 35.36 0.66 28.42
CA PRO A 139 35.03 1.49 27.26
C PRO A 139 35.54 0.96 25.90
N ASP A 140 36.62 0.18 25.91
CA ASP A 140 37.20 -0.48 24.74
C ASP A 140 36.36 -1.66 24.23
N LEU A 141 35.40 -2.13 25.04
CA LEU A 141 34.50 -3.25 24.73
C LEU A 141 33.06 -2.80 24.43
N VAL A 142 32.79 -1.48 24.42
CA VAL A 142 31.45 -0.91 24.22
C VAL A 142 31.42 -0.02 23.00
N THR A 143 30.44 -0.21 22.13
CA THR A 143 30.15 0.71 21.03
C THR A 143 29.00 1.64 21.42
N ILE A 144 29.23 2.95 21.42
CA ILE A 144 28.18 3.95 21.65
C ILE A 144 27.53 4.28 20.30
N ALA A 145 26.25 3.95 20.15
CA ALA A 145 25.47 4.28 18.97
C ALA A 145 24.40 5.33 19.29
N THR A 146 24.63 6.59 18.88
CA THR A 146 23.64 7.66 19.01
C THR A 146 22.76 7.68 17.76
N THR A 147 21.45 7.48 17.94
CA THR A 147 20.48 7.56 16.84
C THR A 147 19.61 8.79 16.98
N TYR A 148 19.54 9.61 15.93
CA TYR A 148 18.62 10.73 15.84
C TYR A 148 17.38 10.33 15.04
N LYS A 149 16.20 10.61 15.60
CA LYS A 149 14.92 10.41 14.92
C LYS A 149 14.12 11.70 14.95
N VAL A 150 13.61 12.09 13.78
CA VAL A 150 12.69 13.22 13.69
C VAL A 150 11.33 12.80 14.24
N ASP A 151 10.88 13.47 15.29
CA ASP A 151 9.51 13.35 15.78
C ASP A 151 8.57 14.19 14.92
N ARG A 152 7.89 13.51 13.98
CA ARG A 152 6.93 14.14 13.08
C ARG A 152 5.75 14.78 13.83
N GLN A 153 5.33 14.22 14.97
CA GLN A 153 4.22 14.79 15.72
C GLN A 153 4.62 16.09 16.40
N ALA A 154 5.81 16.13 16.99
CA ALA A 154 6.37 17.37 17.53
C ALA A 154 6.56 18.44 16.44
N VAL A 155 7.02 18.06 15.25
CA VAL A 155 7.13 18.96 14.09
C VAL A 155 5.77 19.52 13.68
N VAL A 156 4.75 18.67 13.54
CA VAL A 156 3.38 19.08 13.19
C VAL A 156 2.78 19.99 14.27
N LYS A 157 2.99 19.67 15.55
CA LYS A 157 2.54 20.50 16.67
C LYS A 157 3.18 21.88 16.63
N LYS A 158 4.49 21.98 16.41
CA LYS A 158 5.19 23.25 16.27
C LYS A 158 4.70 24.08 15.07
N LEU A 159 4.48 23.43 13.93
CA LEU A 159 3.89 24.10 12.75
C LEU A 159 2.50 24.67 13.08
N ALA A 160 1.64 23.86 13.72
CA ALA A 160 0.30 24.28 14.14
C ALA A 160 0.33 25.44 15.16
N GLU A 161 1.23 25.39 16.15
CA GLU A 161 1.41 26.47 17.14
C GLU A 161 1.96 27.75 16.52
N SER A 162 2.84 27.64 15.52
CA SER A 162 3.43 28.79 14.83
C SER A 162 2.48 29.48 13.84
N GLY A 163 1.43 28.78 13.39
CA GLY A 163 0.56 29.24 12.32
C GLY A 163 1.25 29.39 10.96
N GLN A 164 2.48 28.87 10.82
CA GLN A 164 3.26 28.94 9.59
C GLN A 164 3.25 27.58 8.88
N ASP A 165 3.24 27.62 7.54
CA ASP A 165 3.30 26.41 6.73
C ASP A 165 4.69 25.79 6.65
N SER A 166 5.73 26.50 7.11
CA SER A 166 7.12 26.00 7.10
C SER A 166 7.85 26.34 8.39
N LEU A 167 8.58 25.37 8.90
CA LEU A 167 9.48 25.52 10.04
C LEU A 167 10.89 25.79 9.51
N ILE A 168 11.44 26.96 9.82
CA ILE A 168 12.76 27.39 9.37
C ILE A 168 13.72 27.43 10.56
N VAL A 169 14.88 26.81 10.42
CA VAL A 169 15.98 26.86 11.39
C VAL A 169 17.25 27.24 10.63
N ASP A 170 17.98 28.24 11.12
CA ASP A 170 19.20 28.77 10.49
C ASP A 170 19.03 29.14 9.00
N GLY A 171 17.87 29.73 8.67
CA GLY A 171 17.54 30.14 7.30
C GLY A 171 17.21 28.99 6.34
N LYS A 172 17.13 27.74 6.82
CA LYS A 172 16.76 26.56 6.01
C LYS A 172 15.40 26.01 6.42
N PRO A 173 14.49 25.71 5.47
CA PRO A 173 13.24 25.03 5.78
C PRO A 173 13.54 23.57 6.16
N ILE A 174 13.16 23.18 7.36
CA ILE A 174 13.36 21.81 7.88
C ILE A 174 12.07 20.97 7.84
N ALA A 175 10.91 21.61 7.72
CA ALA A 175 9.63 20.95 7.51
C ALA A 175 8.62 21.92 6.87
N THR A 176 7.77 21.40 6.00
CA THR A 176 6.70 22.16 5.34
C THR A 176 5.42 21.34 5.31
N VAL A 177 4.29 21.95 5.64
CA VAL A 177 2.97 21.33 5.52
C VAL A 177 2.68 21.10 4.04
N GLN A 178 2.46 19.84 3.67
CA GLN A 178 2.06 19.47 2.32
C GLN A 178 0.53 19.38 2.24
N PRO A 179 -0.07 19.68 1.06
CA PRO A 179 -1.48 19.44 0.85
C PRO A 179 -1.80 17.95 1.07
N ARG A 180 -3.01 17.68 1.56
CA ARG A 180 -3.47 16.30 1.71
C ARG A 180 -3.61 15.66 0.33
N GLY A 181 -3.10 14.45 0.18
CA GLY A 181 -3.38 13.65 -1.01
C GLY A 181 -4.88 13.35 -1.13
N THR A 182 -5.36 13.23 -2.36
CA THR A 182 -6.74 12.83 -2.67
C THR A 182 -6.79 11.34 -3.03
N HIS A 183 -7.93 10.70 -2.78
CA HIS A 183 -8.19 9.33 -3.21
C HIS A 183 -9.64 9.20 -3.68
N LEU A 184 -9.89 8.28 -4.61
CA LEU A 184 -11.25 7.96 -5.05
C LEU A 184 -11.97 7.19 -3.93
N ARG A 185 -13.18 7.63 -3.61
CA ARG A 185 -14.11 6.91 -2.75
C ARG A 185 -15.22 6.33 -3.62
N ILE A 186 -15.36 5.01 -3.61
CA ILE A 186 -16.46 4.28 -4.24
C ILE A 186 -17.28 3.71 -3.08
N GLY A 187 -18.55 4.07 -3.01
CA GLY A 187 -19.48 3.72 -1.93
C GLY A 187 -20.84 3.33 -2.49
#